data_AF-A0A350APK9-F1
#
_entry.id   AF-A0A350APK9-F1
#
_cell.length_a   1.000
_cell.length_b   1.000
_cell.length_c   1.000
_cell.angle_alpha   90.00
_cell.angle_beta   90.00
_cell.angle_gamma   90.00
#
_symmetry.space_group_name_H-M   'P 1'
#
loop_
_entity.id
_entity.type
_entity.pdbx_description
1 polymer ?
#
loop_
_entity_poly.entity_id
_entity_poly.type
_entity_poly.pdbx_seq_one_letter_code
_entity_poly.pdbx_strand_id
1 'polypeptide(L)' 'AGHALVAASLKNADPVHKVSIISRGQAGGYTLAVPSEDVRLHSRGYFVDELATLLGGYASEK' A
#
# COMPACT_ATOMS: atom_id res chain seq x y z
N ALA A 1 -5.94 1.85 8.75
CA ALA A 1 -4.73 2.69 8.86
C ALA A 1 -3.43 1.91 8.60
N GLY A 2 -3.38 0.60 8.91
CA GLY A 2 -2.19 -0.25 8.73
C GLY A 2 -1.52 -0.23 7.36
N HIS A 3 -2.32 -0.35 6.29
CA HIS A 3 -1.84 -0.33 4.92
C HIS A 3 -0.96 0.89 4.63
N ALA A 4 -1.40 2.09 5.04
CA ALA A 4 -0.68 3.33 4.78
C ALA A 4 0.61 3.43 5.61
N LEU A 5 0.60 2.95 6.85
CA LEU A 5 1.77 2.99 7.73
C LEU A 5 2.88 2.04 7.27
N VAL A 6 2.49 0.84 6.86
CA VAL A 6 3.43 -0.18 6.37
C VAL A 6 4.00 0.26 5.02
N ALA A 7 3.16 0.73 4.08
CA ALA A 7 3.61 1.28 2.81
C ALA A 7 4.60 2.46 3.00
N ALA A 8 4.32 3.37 3.95
CA ALA A 8 5.20 4.50 4.22
C ALA A 8 6.53 4.13 4.90
N SER A 9 6.59 2.96 5.56
CA SER A 9 7.79 2.50 6.28
C SER A 9 8.71 1.65 5.41
N LEU A 10 8.19 1.07 4.32
CA LEU A 10 8.92 0.19 3.43
C LEU A 10 9.67 0.99 2.36
N LYS A 11 10.94 0.65 2.13
CA LYS A 11 11.81 1.40 1.21
C LYS A 11 11.53 1.12 -0.26
N ASN A 12 10.97 -0.05 -0.57
CA ASN A 12 10.69 -0.45 -1.96
C ASN A 12 9.21 -0.34 -2.31
N ALA A 13 8.36 0.12 -1.39
CA ALA A 13 6.94 0.32 -1.66
C ALA A 13 6.70 1.66 -2.36
N ASP A 14 5.67 1.73 -3.19
CA ASP A 14 5.28 2.96 -3.85
C ASP A 14 4.79 4.02 -2.84
N PRO A 15 5.09 5.30 -3.09
CA PRO A 15 4.69 6.37 -2.19
C PRO A 15 3.16 6.47 -2.10
N VAL A 16 2.66 6.56 -0.87
CA VAL A 16 1.23 6.76 -0.59
C VAL A 16 0.84 8.17 -0.99
N HIS A 17 0.01 8.29 -2.02
CA HIS A 17 -0.44 9.57 -2.55
C HIS A 17 -1.74 10.06 -1.89
N LYS A 18 -2.62 9.11 -1.53
CA LYS A 18 -3.91 9.44 -0.93
C LYS A 18 -4.41 8.32 -0.02
N VAL A 19 -4.88 8.69 1.16
CA VAL A 19 -5.62 7.82 2.07
C VAL A 19 -7.04 8.37 2.19
N SER A 20 -8.04 7.51 1.97
CA SER A 20 -9.46 7.87 2.12
C SER A 20 -10.17 6.84 2.96
N ILE A 21 -10.96 7.31 3.92
CA ILE A 21 -11.88 6.49 4.73
C ILE A 21 -13.34 6.70 4.27
N ILE A 22 -13.53 7.51 3.21
CA ILE A 22 -14.81 7.60 2.53
C ILE A 22 -14.98 6.34 1.68
N SER A 23 -16.03 5.58 1.97
CA SER A 23 -16.41 4.38 1.24
C SER A 23 -16.71 4.71 -0.22
N ARG A 24 -16.07 3.98 -1.15
CA ARG A 24 -16.34 4.06 -2.59
C ARG A 24 -16.44 2.65 -3.16
N GLY A 25 -17.58 2.35 -3.78
CA GLY A 25 -17.86 1.00 -4.28
C GLY A 25 -17.91 -0.01 -3.13
N GLN A 26 -17.23 -1.15 -3.29
CA GLN A 26 -17.17 -2.22 -2.29
C GLN A 26 -16.08 -2.00 -1.21
N ALA A 27 -15.27 -0.95 -1.32
CA ALA A 27 -14.24 -0.64 -0.34
C ALA A 27 -14.75 0.37 0.69
N GLY A 28 -14.66 0.03 1.99
CA GLY A 28 -14.99 0.91 3.11
C GLY A 28 -13.96 2.05 3.33
N GLY A 29 -12.85 2.00 2.61
CA GLY A 29 -11.75 2.95 2.61
C GLY A 29 -10.62 2.41 1.75
N TYR A 30 -9.77 3.28 1.21
CA TYR A 30 -8.68 2.86 0.33
C TYR A 30 -7.42 3.68 0.53
N THR A 31 -6.27 3.03 0.32
CA THR A 31 -4.95 3.65 0.26
C THR A 31 -4.49 3.57 -1.19
N LEU A 32 -4.23 4.73 -1.80
CA LEU A 32 -3.77 4.82 -3.17
C LEU A 32 -2.27 5.08 -3.17
N ALA A 33 -1.51 4.08 -3.59
CA ALA A 33 -0.09 4.19 -3.90
C ALA A 33 0.07 4.40 -5.41
N VAL A 34 0.94 5.32 -5.81
CA VAL A 34 1.19 5.62 -7.23
C VAL A 34 2.69 5.58 -7.45
N PRO A 35 3.18 4.76 -8.40
CA PRO A 35 4.60 4.72 -8.71
C PRO A 35 5.05 6.06 -9.30
N SER A 36 6.25 6.51 -8.91
CA SER A 36 6.84 7.76 -9.38
C SER A 36 7.30 7.70 -10.84
N GLU A 37 7.52 6.50 -11.35
CA GLU A 37 8.01 6.21 -12.69
C GLU A 37 7.31 4.96 -13.24
N ASP A 38 7.21 4.85 -14.56
CA ASP A 38 6.56 3.69 -15.21
C ASP A 38 7.49 2.48 -15.13
N VAL A 39 7.30 1.65 -14.08
CA VAL A 39 8.13 0.47 -13.83
C VAL A 39 7.54 -0.74 -14.53
N ARG A 40 8.30 -1.36 -15.44
CA ARG A 40 7.88 -2.61 -16.12
C ARG A 40 8.40 -3.89 -15.45
N LEU A 41 9.48 -3.77 -14.70
CA LEU A 41 10.16 -4.88 -14.04
C LEU A 41 10.39 -4.53 -12.57
N HIS A 42 9.74 -5.28 -11.69
CA HIS A 42 9.87 -5.11 -10.25
C HIS A 42 10.92 -6.07 -9.68
N SER A 43 11.66 -5.61 -8.68
CA SER A 43 12.57 -6.46 -7.94
C SER A 43 11.81 -7.40 -7.01
N ARG A 44 12.43 -8.52 -6.61
CA ARG A 44 11.84 -9.41 -5.59
C ARG A 44 11.52 -8.65 -4.29
N GLY A 45 12.34 -7.66 -3.91
CA GLY A 45 12.13 -6.85 -2.72
C GLY A 45 10.86 -6.02 -2.78
N TYR A 46 10.55 -5.45 -3.95
CA TYR A 46 9.29 -4.74 -4.19
C TYR A 46 8.08 -5.66 -3.92
N PHE A 47 8.06 -6.87 -4.46
CA PHE A 47 6.93 -7.80 -4.26
C PHE A 47 6.77 -8.23 -2.80
N VAL A 48 7.86 -8.39 -2.07
CA VAL A 48 7.80 -8.71 -0.63
C VAL A 48 7.21 -7.54 0.16
N ASP A 49 7.60 -6.32 -0.17
CA ASP A 49 7.10 -5.10 0.47
C ASP A 49 5.62 -4.84 0.12
N GLU A 50 5.21 -5.15 -1.10
CA GLU A 50 3.80 -5.09 -1.54
C GLU A 50 2.94 -6.09 -0.76
N LEU A 51 3.41 -7.34 -0.62
CA LEU A 51 2.74 -8.36 0.21
C LEU A 51 2.64 -7.94 1.67
N ALA A 52 3.72 -7.36 2.23
CA ALA A 52 3.73 -6.85 3.59
C ALA A 52 2.72 -5.72 3.78
N THR A 53 2.57 -4.84 2.79
CA THR A 53 1.59 -3.75 2.79
C THR A 53 0.16 -4.27 2.80
N LEU A 54 -0.16 -5.26 1.95
CA LEU A 54 -1.47 -5.91 1.89
C LEU A 54 -1.83 -6.61 3.20
N LEU A 55 -0.87 -7.33 3.79
CA LEU A 55 -1.05 -8.02 5.06
C LEU A 55 -1.06 -7.06 6.27
N GLY A 56 -0.39 -5.92 6.16
CA GLY A 56 -0.34 -4.88 7.18
C GLY A 56 -1.71 -4.27 7.49
N GLY A 57 -2.60 -4.25 6.51
CA GLY A 57 -4.00 -3.94 6.70
C GLY A 57 -4.70 -4.83 7.70
N TYR A 58 -4.65 -6.13 7.44
CA TYR A 58 -5.22 -7.16 8.29
C TYR A 58 -4.58 -7.15 9.68
N ALA A 59 -3.25 -7.02 9.76
CA ALA A 59 -2.54 -6.95 11.03
C ALA A 59 -2.94 -5.74 11.89
N SER A 60 -3.34 -4.63 11.26
CA SER A 60 -3.76 -3.41 11.98
C SER A 60 -5.26 -3.34 12.26
N GLU A 61 -6.03 -4.30 11.77
CA GLU A 61 -7.44 -4.46 12.11
C GLU A 61 -7.62 -5.29 13.39
N LYS A 62 -6.58 -6.05 13.76
CA LYS A 62 -6.52 -6.86 14.98
C LYS A 62 -6.06 -6.03 16.18
#